data_AF-A0A061J0S3-F1
#
_entry.id   AF-A0A061J0S3-F1
#
_cell.length_a   1.000
_cell.length_b   1.000
_cell.length_c   1.000
_cell.angle_alpha   90.00
_cell.angle_beta   90.00
_cell.angle_gamma   90.00
#
_symmetry.space_group_name_H-M   'P 1'
#
loop_
_entity.id
_entity.type
_entity.pdbx_description
1 polymer ?
#
loop_
_entity_poly.entity_id
_entity_poly.type
_entity_poly.pdbx_seq_one_letter_code
_entity_poly.pdbx_strand_id
1 'polypeptide(L)'
;MGSKGSAEIGGVVSTNAGGIHFARYGSMHANVLGLEVVTAQGEVLDMMSTLRKDNAGYDLKHLFIGSEGTLGVVTRASLKLYPFPRSTQLALFRLSTFKSVLELYRLAQEHLAECLSAFEVLDGESLIPTPQRELPFTQTSKNDVFRAGQDFSSAYFCVLVETNGSDAGHDLDKLSHFVEAAESSRFCASKGGQGGAFEPILSQSLAQTAQLWKVREEAPVRLASAGITYKFDVSFPLDKFYGIVEHVRELVYKGGKFDPEEVLVVGYGHFGDGNIHLNVVDRTRKQGDALDAVLFPAVYEFCAAHGGSISAEHGVGVQKKAYLGLSRKPGVIALMRSLKRIMDPNGILNPYKVLE
;
A
#
# COMPACT_ATOMS: atom_id res chain seq x y z
N MET A 1 2.33 -1.81 -8.59
CA MET A 1 2.36 -3.15 -7.97
C MET A 1 3.78 -3.70 -8.05
N GLY A 2 4.33 -4.21 -6.94
CA GLY A 2 5.73 -4.66 -6.88
C GLY A 2 6.07 -5.84 -7.79
N SER A 3 5.07 -6.64 -8.19
CA SER A 3 5.20 -7.83 -9.02
C SER A 3 4.78 -7.63 -10.49
N LYS A 4 4.74 -6.39 -10.99
CA LYS A 4 4.24 -6.05 -12.35
C LYS A 4 4.87 -6.86 -13.49
N GLY A 5 6.12 -7.32 -13.34
CA GLY A 5 6.83 -8.11 -14.35
C GLY A 5 6.51 -9.61 -14.36
N SER A 6 5.78 -10.12 -13.36
CA SER A 6 5.50 -11.56 -13.19
C SER A 6 4.06 -11.88 -12.81
N ALA A 7 3.28 -10.90 -12.34
CA ALA A 7 1.89 -11.11 -11.97
C ALA A 7 1.01 -11.35 -13.20
N GLU A 8 0.14 -12.35 -13.11
CA GLU A 8 -0.85 -12.68 -14.14
C GLU A 8 -2.21 -12.07 -13.80
N ILE A 9 -2.97 -11.66 -14.81
CA ILE A 9 -4.29 -11.02 -14.64
C ILE A 9 -5.26 -11.91 -13.83
N GLY A 10 -5.27 -13.22 -14.05
CA GLY A 10 -6.10 -14.15 -13.28
C GLY A 10 -5.76 -14.11 -11.78
N GLY A 11 -4.47 -14.03 -11.44
CA GLY A 11 -4.01 -13.86 -10.06
C GLY A 11 -4.43 -12.51 -9.47
N VAL A 12 -4.23 -11.41 -10.22
CA VAL A 12 -4.59 -10.06 -9.78
C VAL A 12 -6.09 -9.94 -9.50
N VAL A 13 -6.93 -10.53 -10.36
CA VAL A 13 -8.39 -10.63 -10.14
C VAL A 13 -8.68 -11.48 -8.91
N SER A 14 -8.06 -12.65 -8.80
CA SER A 14 -8.31 -13.60 -7.70
C SER A 14 -7.90 -13.06 -6.35
N THR A 15 -6.91 -12.18 -6.25
CA THR A 15 -6.51 -11.52 -5.00
C THR A 15 -7.14 -10.15 -4.81
N ASN A 16 -7.93 -9.66 -5.78
CA ASN A 16 -8.43 -8.28 -5.82
C ASN A 16 -7.31 -7.25 -5.56
N ALA A 17 -6.17 -7.41 -6.23
CA ALA A 17 -4.99 -6.62 -5.90
C ALA A 17 -5.23 -5.12 -6.15
N GLY A 18 -4.58 -4.29 -5.32
CA GLY A 18 -4.53 -2.85 -5.46
C GLY A 18 -3.23 -2.35 -6.08
N GLY A 19 -2.67 -1.31 -5.47
CA GLY A 19 -1.41 -0.71 -5.83
C GLY A 19 -1.45 0.82 -5.93
N ILE A 20 -0.32 1.40 -6.32
CA ILE A 20 -0.01 2.84 -6.29
C ILE A 20 -1.10 3.77 -6.86
N HIS A 21 -1.84 3.34 -7.89
CA HIS A 21 -2.90 4.15 -8.51
C HIS A 21 -4.33 3.73 -8.14
N PHE A 22 -4.49 2.91 -7.10
CA PHE A 22 -5.80 2.45 -6.62
C PHE A 22 -6.70 3.62 -6.24
N ALA A 23 -6.16 4.65 -5.56
CA ALA A 23 -6.92 5.84 -5.20
C ALA A 23 -7.58 6.55 -6.41
N ARG A 24 -7.00 6.41 -7.62
CA ARG A 24 -7.54 6.99 -8.85
C ARG A 24 -8.44 6.04 -9.63
N TYR A 25 -8.00 4.79 -9.80
CA TYR A 25 -8.66 3.86 -10.73
C TYR A 25 -9.57 2.84 -10.03
N GLY A 26 -9.48 2.72 -8.71
CA GLY A 26 -10.26 1.79 -7.90
C GLY A 26 -9.78 0.33 -7.98
N SER A 27 -10.57 -0.54 -7.35
CA SER A 27 -10.27 -1.97 -7.20
C SER A 27 -10.53 -2.80 -8.46
N MET A 28 -10.20 -4.10 -8.40
CA MET A 28 -10.63 -5.02 -9.45
C MET A 28 -12.15 -5.16 -9.52
N HIS A 29 -12.88 -5.01 -8.41
CA HIS A 29 -14.34 -4.92 -8.47
C HIS A 29 -14.83 -3.74 -9.32
N ALA A 30 -14.12 -2.61 -9.33
CA ALA A 30 -14.51 -1.45 -10.14
C ALA A 30 -14.14 -1.60 -11.63
N ASN A 31 -13.14 -2.44 -11.95
CA ASN A 31 -12.51 -2.48 -13.28
C ASN A 31 -12.77 -3.75 -14.07
N VAL A 32 -13.17 -4.85 -13.44
CA VAL A 32 -13.57 -6.08 -14.13
C VAL A 32 -14.97 -5.93 -14.70
N LEU A 33 -15.11 -6.05 -16.02
CA LEU A 33 -16.39 -5.99 -16.73
C LEU A 33 -17.02 -7.37 -16.90
N GLY A 34 -16.21 -8.42 -17.05
CA GLY A 34 -16.67 -9.79 -17.15
C GLY A 34 -15.55 -10.79 -16.90
N LEU A 35 -15.93 -12.02 -16.54
CA LEU A 35 -15.02 -13.12 -16.25
C LEU A 35 -15.52 -14.41 -16.90
N GLU A 36 -14.59 -15.24 -17.35
CA GLU A 36 -14.82 -16.67 -17.59
C GLU A 36 -14.17 -17.44 -16.44
N VAL A 37 -14.92 -18.36 -15.82
CA VAL A 37 -14.46 -19.13 -14.66
C VAL A 37 -14.79 -20.60 -14.84
N VAL A 38 -13.82 -21.47 -14.56
CA VAL A 38 -14.03 -22.93 -14.48
C VAL A 38 -14.31 -23.33 -13.03
N THR A 39 -15.44 -24.00 -12.78
CA THR A 39 -15.85 -24.46 -11.43
C THR A 39 -15.13 -25.73 -11.00
N ALA A 40 -15.32 -26.16 -9.74
CA ALA A 40 -14.76 -27.41 -9.24
C ALA A 40 -15.28 -28.64 -10.01
N GLN A 41 -16.46 -28.55 -10.63
CA GLN A 41 -17.08 -29.61 -11.42
C GLN A 41 -16.61 -29.59 -12.89
N GLY A 42 -15.78 -28.62 -13.28
CA GLY A 42 -15.30 -28.44 -14.65
C GLY A 42 -16.29 -27.68 -15.55
N GLU A 43 -17.36 -27.11 -14.99
CA GLU A 43 -18.29 -26.28 -15.74
C GLU A 43 -17.65 -24.92 -16.06
N VAL A 44 -17.90 -24.41 -17.26
CA VAL A 44 -17.47 -23.06 -17.66
C VAL A 44 -18.61 -22.08 -17.42
N LEU A 45 -18.41 -21.18 -16.47
CA LEU A 45 -19.28 -20.03 -16.23
C LEU A 45 -18.81 -18.86 -17.10
N ASP A 46 -19.47 -18.68 -18.24
CA ASP A 46 -19.24 -17.54 -19.12
C ASP A 46 -20.05 -16.33 -18.65
N MET A 47 -19.38 -15.42 -17.93
CA MET A 47 -19.91 -14.11 -17.52
C MET A 47 -19.12 -13.00 -18.23
N MET A 48 -18.64 -13.26 -19.45
CA MET A 48 -17.89 -12.28 -20.21
C MET A 48 -18.81 -11.15 -20.67
N SER A 49 -18.35 -9.92 -20.45
CA SER A 49 -19.05 -8.72 -20.88
C SER A 49 -18.06 -7.59 -21.15
N THR A 50 -18.41 -6.71 -22.05
CA THR A 50 -17.71 -5.44 -22.31
C THR A 50 -18.60 -4.24 -21.97
N LEU A 51 -19.81 -4.50 -21.44
CA LEU A 51 -20.77 -3.48 -21.10
C LEU A 51 -20.35 -2.72 -19.85
N ARG A 52 -20.59 -1.41 -19.84
CA ARG A 52 -20.38 -0.55 -18.68
C ARG A 52 -21.48 -0.66 -17.64
N LYS A 53 -22.68 -1.04 -18.09
CA LYS A 53 -23.89 -1.12 -17.28
C LYS A 53 -24.64 -2.35 -17.73
N ASP A 54 -24.83 -3.27 -16.81
CA ASP A 54 -25.61 -4.48 -17.02
C ASP A 54 -26.19 -4.91 -15.68
N ASN A 55 -27.50 -4.78 -15.54
CA ASN A 55 -28.24 -5.08 -14.32
C ASN A 55 -29.19 -6.28 -14.51
N ALA A 56 -28.89 -7.15 -15.48
CA ALA A 56 -29.72 -8.32 -15.81
C ALA A 56 -29.50 -9.50 -14.84
N GLY A 57 -29.83 -9.31 -13.56
CA GLY A 57 -29.72 -10.34 -12.51
C GLY A 57 -28.62 -10.06 -11.49
N TYR A 58 -28.08 -11.11 -10.87
CA TYR A 58 -27.01 -10.99 -9.88
C TYR A 58 -25.65 -10.77 -10.55
N ASP A 59 -24.83 -9.91 -9.96
CA ASP A 59 -23.48 -9.66 -10.45
C ASP A 59 -22.49 -10.73 -9.92
N LEU A 60 -22.61 -11.94 -10.46
CA LEU A 60 -21.91 -13.12 -9.96
C LEU A 60 -20.38 -13.06 -10.13
N LYS A 61 -19.87 -12.26 -11.08
CA LYS A 61 -18.42 -12.13 -11.29
C LYS A 61 -17.70 -11.64 -10.02
N HIS A 62 -18.39 -10.83 -9.20
CA HIS A 62 -17.85 -10.33 -7.94
C HIS A 62 -17.59 -11.41 -6.88
N LEU A 63 -18.19 -12.61 -7.00
CA LEU A 63 -17.88 -13.72 -6.10
C LEU A 63 -16.45 -14.23 -6.33
N PHE A 64 -15.91 -14.12 -7.55
CA PHE A 64 -14.62 -14.67 -7.93
C PHE A 64 -13.47 -13.68 -7.73
N ILE A 65 -13.76 -12.37 -7.80
CA ILE A 65 -12.80 -11.31 -7.49
C ILE A 65 -12.47 -11.35 -6.00
N GLY A 66 -11.20 -11.56 -5.64
CA GLY A 66 -10.78 -11.72 -4.25
C GLY A 66 -11.07 -13.11 -3.63
N SER A 67 -11.49 -14.10 -4.43
CA SER A 67 -11.76 -15.46 -3.96
C SER A 67 -10.51 -16.32 -3.75
N GLU A 68 -9.35 -15.85 -4.21
CA GLU A 68 -8.06 -16.53 -4.18
C GLU A 68 -8.13 -17.96 -4.77
N GLY A 69 -8.95 -18.16 -5.81
CA GLY A 69 -9.09 -19.45 -6.48
C GLY A 69 -9.85 -20.51 -5.68
N THR A 70 -10.49 -20.14 -4.57
CA THR A 70 -11.24 -21.09 -3.72
C THR A 70 -12.64 -21.38 -4.24
N LEU A 71 -13.18 -20.56 -5.15
CA LEU A 71 -14.54 -20.73 -5.70
C LEU A 71 -14.56 -21.15 -7.17
N GLY A 72 -13.43 -21.05 -7.86
CA GLY A 72 -13.28 -21.37 -9.27
C GLY A 72 -11.94 -20.86 -9.80
N VAL A 73 -11.57 -21.29 -11.00
CA VAL A 73 -10.35 -20.86 -11.69
C VAL A 73 -10.71 -19.85 -12.76
N VAL A 74 -10.26 -18.60 -12.61
CA VAL A 74 -10.44 -17.55 -13.63
C VAL A 74 -9.59 -17.89 -14.85
N THR A 75 -10.21 -18.04 -16.02
CA THR A 75 -9.53 -18.37 -17.28
C THR A 75 -9.45 -17.17 -18.22
N ARG A 76 -10.42 -16.26 -18.18
CA ARG A 76 -10.43 -15.03 -18.99
C ARG A 76 -11.02 -13.86 -18.19
N ALA A 77 -10.60 -12.66 -18.54
CA ALA A 77 -11.12 -11.43 -17.96
C ALA A 77 -11.29 -10.34 -19.02
N SER A 78 -12.38 -9.58 -18.92
CA SER A 78 -12.61 -8.34 -19.64
C SER A 78 -12.42 -7.18 -18.67
N LEU A 79 -11.52 -6.25 -19.00
CA LEU A 79 -11.13 -5.16 -18.11
C LEU A 79 -11.47 -3.80 -18.70
N LYS A 80 -11.90 -2.89 -17.83
CA LYS A 80 -11.98 -1.45 -18.10
C LYS A 80 -10.57 -0.92 -18.35
N LEU A 81 -10.38 -0.28 -19.50
CA LEU A 81 -9.20 0.54 -19.76
C LEU A 81 -9.53 2.02 -19.58
N TYR A 82 -8.49 2.78 -19.27
CA TYR A 82 -8.50 4.25 -19.18
C TYR A 82 -7.59 4.83 -20.25
N PRO A 83 -7.86 6.04 -20.76
CA PRO A 83 -6.91 6.74 -21.61
C PRO A 83 -5.55 6.89 -20.91
N PHE A 84 -4.47 6.70 -21.68
CA PHE A 84 -3.13 6.95 -21.19
C PHE A 84 -2.98 8.45 -20.87
N PRO A 85 -2.45 8.83 -19.69
CA PRO A 85 -2.31 10.23 -19.33
C PRO A 85 -1.33 10.95 -20.28
N ARG A 86 -1.66 12.19 -20.66
CA ARG A 86 -0.80 13.02 -21.52
C ARG A 86 0.24 13.79 -20.72
N SER A 87 0.03 13.89 -19.42
CA SER A 87 0.89 14.58 -18.47
C SER A 87 0.98 13.74 -17.20
N THR A 88 2.21 13.59 -16.71
CA THR A 88 2.53 12.98 -15.42
C THR A 88 3.52 13.89 -14.73
N GLN A 89 3.17 14.35 -13.52
CA GLN A 89 4.05 15.17 -12.69
C GLN A 89 4.13 14.55 -11.29
N LEU A 90 5.25 14.76 -10.61
CA LEU A 90 5.45 14.26 -9.26
C LEU A 90 6.12 15.33 -8.39
N ALA A 91 5.60 15.48 -7.18
CA ALA A 91 6.22 16.25 -6.13
C ALA A 91 6.58 15.34 -4.95
N LEU A 92 7.79 15.49 -4.42
CA LEU A 92 8.29 14.78 -3.25
C LEU A 92 8.42 15.76 -2.08
N PHE A 93 7.85 15.39 -0.94
CA PHE A 93 7.84 16.18 0.29
C PHE A 93 8.57 15.45 1.41
N ARG A 94 9.22 16.21 2.29
CA ARG A 94 9.76 15.74 3.57
C ARG A 94 8.97 16.38 4.72
N LEU A 95 8.39 15.59 5.61
CA LEU A 95 7.56 16.09 6.71
C LEU A 95 8.05 15.55 8.04
N SER A 96 7.95 16.31 9.12
CA SER A 96 8.48 15.91 10.44
C SER A 96 7.49 15.14 11.30
N THR A 97 6.21 15.08 10.93
CA THR A 97 5.18 14.42 11.74
C THR A 97 4.14 13.77 10.86
N PHE A 98 3.49 12.72 11.37
CA PHE A 98 2.38 12.08 10.69
C PHE A 98 1.17 13.01 10.55
N LYS A 99 0.96 13.92 11.51
CA LYS A 99 -0.06 14.97 11.41
C LYS A 99 0.18 15.86 10.18
N SER A 100 1.42 16.22 9.88
CA SER A 100 1.75 16.98 8.67
C SER A 100 1.40 16.21 7.39
N VAL A 101 1.52 14.87 7.38
CA VAL A 101 1.13 14.02 6.24
C VAL A 101 -0.37 14.12 5.98
N LEU A 102 -1.20 14.06 7.03
CA LEU A 102 -2.66 14.23 6.94
C LEU A 102 -3.04 15.61 6.38
N GLU A 103 -2.40 16.67 6.86
CA GLU A 103 -2.65 18.04 6.39
C GLU A 103 -2.23 18.20 4.91
N LEU A 104 -1.09 17.62 4.51
CA LEU A 104 -0.66 17.62 3.11
C LEU A 104 -1.62 16.86 2.20
N TYR A 105 -2.13 15.71 2.65
CA TYR A 105 -3.10 14.93 1.89
C TYR A 105 -4.40 15.70 1.68
N ARG A 106 -4.88 16.39 2.72
CA ARG A 106 -6.05 17.27 2.62
C ARG A 106 -5.83 18.37 1.57
N LEU A 107 -4.70 19.06 1.61
CA LEU A 107 -4.37 20.06 0.59
C LEU A 107 -4.28 19.44 -0.81
N ALA A 108 -3.72 18.24 -0.95
CA ALA A 108 -3.64 17.55 -2.23
C ALA A 108 -5.04 17.25 -2.80
N GLN A 109 -5.98 16.81 -1.96
CA GLN A 109 -7.37 16.61 -2.36
C GLN A 109 -8.05 17.92 -2.79
N GLU A 110 -7.80 19.01 -2.08
CA GLU A 110 -8.40 20.33 -2.37
C GLU A 110 -7.83 20.97 -3.66
N HIS A 111 -6.52 20.87 -3.89
CA HIS A 111 -5.84 21.56 -5.01
C HIS A 111 -5.70 20.71 -6.28
N LEU A 112 -5.48 19.40 -6.15
CA LEU A 112 -5.18 18.51 -7.28
C LEU A 112 -6.42 17.75 -7.75
N ALA A 113 -7.35 17.47 -6.83
CA ALA A 113 -8.64 16.83 -7.07
C ALA A 113 -8.57 15.66 -8.06
N GLU A 114 -9.11 15.80 -9.27
CA GLU A 114 -9.22 14.75 -10.28
C GLU A 114 -7.87 14.32 -10.90
N CYS A 115 -6.85 15.19 -10.80
CA CYS A 115 -5.54 14.89 -11.35
C CYS A 115 -4.70 14.05 -10.39
N LEU A 116 -5.02 14.01 -9.08
CA LEU A 116 -4.29 13.21 -8.09
C LEU A 116 -4.33 11.72 -8.49
N SER A 117 -3.16 11.13 -8.72
CA SER A 117 -3.03 9.73 -9.17
C SER A 117 -2.33 8.82 -8.18
N ALA A 118 -1.50 9.37 -7.29
CA ALA A 118 -0.90 8.62 -6.19
C ALA A 118 -0.58 9.56 -5.02
N PHE A 119 -0.68 9.03 -3.81
CA PHE A 119 -0.19 9.67 -2.60
C PHE A 119 0.42 8.59 -1.70
N GLU A 120 1.75 8.51 -1.75
CA GLU A 120 2.53 7.46 -1.09
C GLU A 120 3.34 8.05 0.05
N VAL A 121 3.44 7.29 1.14
CA VAL A 121 4.18 7.70 2.33
C VAL A 121 5.21 6.64 2.66
N LEU A 122 6.42 7.08 3.03
CA LEU A 122 7.46 6.26 3.63
C LEU A 122 7.95 6.95 4.89
N ASP A 123 8.13 6.22 5.98
CA ASP A 123 8.89 6.73 7.11
C ASP A 123 10.40 6.80 6.80
N GLY A 124 11.15 7.54 7.61
CA GLY A 124 12.59 7.69 7.46
C GLY A 124 13.31 6.35 7.59
N GLU A 125 12.82 5.46 8.46
CA GLU A 125 13.38 4.14 8.69
C GLU A 125 13.28 3.22 7.46
N SER A 126 12.24 3.35 6.63
CA SER A 126 12.11 2.66 5.33
C SER A 126 13.23 3.02 4.36
N LEU A 127 13.88 4.18 4.55
CA LEU A 127 14.94 4.69 3.67
C LEU A 127 16.34 4.27 4.13
N ILE A 128 16.50 3.79 5.37
CA ILE A 128 17.81 3.39 5.94
C ILE A 128 18.56 2.39 5.05
N PRO A 129 17.92 1.36 4.46
CA PRO A 129 18.62 0.42 3.58
C PRO A 129 18.98 0.98 2.19
N THR A 130 18.59 2.22 1.87
CA THR A 130 18.87 2.86 0.58
C THR A 130 20.20 3.60 0.62
N PRO A 131 21.15 3.34 -0.31
CA PRO A 131 22.39 4.11 -0.39
C PRO A 131 22.10 5.60 -0.56
N GLN A 132 22.76 6.45 0.23
CA GLN A 132 22.50 7.90 0.22
C GLN A 132 22.55 8.50 -1.19
N ARG A 133 23.55 8.15 -2.01
CA ARG A 133 23.68 8.64 -3.40
C ARG A 133 22.47 8.38 -4.30
N GLU A 134 21.66 7.38 -3.97
CA GLU A 134 20.44 7.00 -4.71
C GLU A 134 19.21 7.76 -4.22
N LEU A 135 19.31 8.43 -3.07
CA LEU A 135 18.23 9.22 -2.53
C LEU A 135 18.20 10.61 -3.21
N PRO A 136 17.07 11.01 -3.81
CA PRO A 136 16.99 12.20 -4.64
C PRO A 136 17.24 13.50 -3.87
N PHE A 137 17.00 13.50 -2.56
CA PHE A 137 17.20 14.64 -1.69
C PHE A 137 18.65 14.81 -1.21
N THR A 138 19.54 13.82 -1.30
CA THR A 138 20.94 14.04 -0.85
C THR A 138 21.81 14.74 -1.88
N GLN A 139 21.25 15.07 -3.05
CA GLN A 139 21.97 15.66 -4.18
C GLN A 139 21.95 17.19 -4.18
N THR A 140 21.21 17.83 -3.26
CA THR A 140 21.20 19.29 -3.09
C THR A 140 21.83 19.68 -1.76
N SER A 141 22.60 20.77 -1.75
CA SER A 141 23.28 21.28 -0.53
C SER A 141 22.33 21.70 0.59
N LYS A 142 21.03 21.87 0.28
CA LYS A 142 19.98 22.25 1.22
C LYS A 142 19.25 21.05 1.85
N ASN A 143 19.35 19.87 1.24
CA ASN A 143 18.72 18.63 1.71
C ASN A 143 19.76 17.61 2.24
N ASP A 144 20.99 18.06 2.52
CA ASP A 144 22.15 17.31 2.99
C ASP A 144 21.99 16.79 4.45
N VAL A 145 20.77 16.78 4.97
CA VAL A 145 20.42 16.44 6.37
C VAL A 145 20.32 14.92 6.59
N PHE A 146 20.46 14.12 5.53
CA PHE A 146 20.66 12.67 5.65
C PHE A 146 22.10 12.31 6.06
N ARG A 147 22.97 13.32 6.21
CA ARG A 147 24.33 13.13 6.71
C ARG A 147 24.31 12.73 8.18
N ALA A 148 24.55 11.44 8.38
CA ALA A 148 25.34 10.86 9.45
C ALA A 148 24.93 11.18 10.89
N GLY A 149 24.35 10.18 11.56
CA GLY A 149 24.68 9.92 12.96
C GLY A 149 23.98 10.77 14.02
N GLN A 150 22.87 11.45 13.71
CA GLN A 150 22.05 12.08 14.75
C GLN A 150 20.59 11.67 14.63
N ASP A 151 20.23 10.76 15.52
CA ASP A 151 18.88 10.57 16.06
C ASP A 151 17.77 10.30 15.03
N PHE A 152 17.70 9.04 14.53
CA PHE A 152 16.51 8.51 13.88
C PHE A 152 15.26 8.49 14.79
N SER A 153 15.37 8.95 16.05
CA SER A 153 14.21 9.11 16.95
C SER A 153 13.24 10.22 16.55
N SER A 154 13.64 11.18 15.70
CA SER A 154 12.70 12.11 15.09
C SER A 154 12.13 11.51 13.79
N ALA A 155 11.11 10.67 13.91
CA ALA A 155 10.41 10.07 12.77
C ALA A 155 9.98 11.16 11.76
N TYR A 156 10.64 11.22 10.59
CA TYR A 156 10.22 12.06 9.46
C TYR A 156 9.65 11.18 8.34
N PHE A 157 8.82 11.77 7.49
CA PHE A 157 8.08 11.12 6.41
C PHE A 157 8.55 11.66 5.07
N CYS A 158 8.80 10.76 4.13
CA CYS A 158 8.91 11.06 2.70
C CYS A 158 7.55 10.80 2.05
N VAL A 159 6.99 11.81 1.38
CA VAL A 159 5.69 11.72 0.72
C VAL A 159 5.85 11.98 -0.77
N LEU A 160 5.35 11.07 -1.60
CA LEU A 160 5.29 11.24 -3.05
C LEU A 160 3.85 11.55 -3.45
N VAL A 161 3.65 12.67 -4.15
CA VAL A 161 2.36 13.09 -4.69
C VAL A 161 2.48 13.13 -6.20
N GLU A 162 1.74 12.25 -6.88
CA GLU A 162 1.71 12.20 -8.35
C GLU A 162 0.40 12.76 -8.88
N THR A 163 0.48 13.50 -9.99
CA THR A 163 -0.66 13.85 -10.82
C THR A 163 -0.56 13.22 -12.19
N ASN A 164 -1.71 12.75 -12.70
CA ASN A 164 -1.88 12.34 -14.09
C ASN A 164 -3.03 13.14 -14.71
N GLY A 165 -2.84 13.66 -15.91
CA GLY A 165 -3.89 14.46 -16.55
C GLY A 165 -3.79 14.52 -18.07
N SER A 166 -4.67 15.33 -18.64
CA SER A 166 -4.84 15.46 -20.10
C SER A 166 -4.13 16.68 -20.67
N ASP A 167 -3.71 17.64 -19.84
CA ASP A 167 -3.10 18.89 -20.26
C ASP A 167 -1.92 19.25 -19.34
N ALA A 168 -0.71 19.26 -19.90
CA ALA A 168 0.51 19.45 -19.13
C ALA A 168 0.62 20.85 -18.51
N GLY A 169 0.03 21.88 -19.12
CA GLY A 169 0.05 23.24 -18.58
C GLY A 169 -0.83 23.35 -17.34
N HIS A 170 -2.10 22.94 -17.46
CA HIS A 170 -3.02 22.96 -16.32
C HIS A 170 -2.56 22.06 -15.16
N ASP A 171 -2.01 20.87 -15.46
CA ASP A 171 -1.53 19.95 -14.42
C ASP A 171 -0.30 20.52 -13.69
N LEU A 172 0.59 21.22 -14.41
CA LEU A 172 1.74 21.90 -13.82
C LEU A 172 1.30 23.09 -12.97
N ASP A 173 0.35 23.89 -13.43
CA ASP A 173 -0.19 25.03 -12.66
C ASP A 173 -0.85 24.56 -11.37
N LYS A 174 -1.67 23.50 -11.43
CA LYS A 174 -2.27 22.87 -10.23
C LYS A 174 -1.21 22.38 -9.26
N LEU A 175 -0.19 21.67 -9.74
CA LEU A 175 0.88 21.15 -8.88
C LEU A 175 1.69 22.29 -8.26
N SER A 176 1.98 23.34 -9.02
CA SER A 176 2.72 24.53 -8.55
C SER A 176 1.94 25.24 -7.45
N HIS A 177 0.65 25.52 -7.66
CA HIS A 177 -0.20 26.13 -6.62
C HIS A 177 -0.33 25.24 -5.37
N PHE A 178 -0.43 23.91 -5.54
CA PHE A 178 -0.44 22.98 -4.41
C PHE A 178 0.86 23.05 -3.60
N VAL A 179 2.01 23.07 -4.28
CA VAL A 179 3.33 23.18 -3.63
C VAL A 179 3.46 24.52 -2.90
N GLU A 180 3.12 25.63 -3.54
CA GLU A 180 3.16 26.97 -2.93
C GLU A 180 2.25 27.06 -1.69
N ALA A 181 1.05 26.47 -1.75
CA ALA A 181 0.12 26.39 -0.62
C ALA A 181 0.68 25.52 0.52
N ALA A 182 1.32 24.41 0.19
CA ALA A 182 1.99 23.56 1.16
C ALA A 182 3.15 24.31 1.82
N GLU A 183 4.06 24.93 1.07
CA GLU A 183 5.19 25.72 1.59
C GLU A 183 4.75 26.87 2.50
N SER A 184 3.62 27.51 2.17
CA SER A 184 3.00 28.56 2.98
C SER A 184 2.33 28.04 4.26
N SER A 185 2.09 26.74 4.37
CA SER A 185 1.40 26.12 5.51
C SER A 185 2.33 25.86 6.69
N ARG A 186 1.83 26.04 7.91
CA ARG A 186 2.62 25.91 9.16
C ARG A 186 3.30 24.54 9.36
N PHE A 187 2.76 23.48 8.75
CA PHE A 187 3.28 22.12 8.90
C PHE A 187 4.45 21.78 7.96
N CYS A 188 4.65 22.60 6.91
CA CYS A 188 5.78 22.53 5.96
C CYS A 188 6.70 23.75 6.08
N ALA A 189 6.18 24.91 6.51
CA ALA A 189 6.93 26.15 6.60
C ALA A 189 8.14 25.98 7.52
N SER A 190 9.32 26.31 6.97
CA SER A 190 10.57 26.36 7.73
C SER A 190 10.53 27.54 8.71
N LYS A 191 9.93 27.34 9.89
CA LYS A 191 10.20 28.27 10.99
C LYS A 191 11.66 28.07 11.38
N GLY A 192 12.48 29.11 11.15
CA GLY A 192 13.93 29.14 11.38
C GLY A 192 14.37 28.85 12.82
N GLY A 193 14.16 27.62 13.28
CA GLY A 193 14.73 27.06 14.49
C GLY A 193 15.16 25.64 14.19
N GLN A 194 16.45 25.34 14.44
CA GLN A 194 17.24 24.08 14.43
C GLN A 194 16.87 22.86 13.54
N GLY A 195 15.68 22.73 12.97
CA GLY A 195 15.36 21.81 11.88
C GLY A 195 15.59 22.49 10.52
N GLY A 196 16.48 21.93 9.72
CA GLY A 196 16.88 22.48 8.42
C GLY A 196 15.72 22.75 7.46
N ALA A 197 15.95 23.67 6.52
CA ALA A 197 14.97 24.12 5.53
C ALA A 197 14.25 22.96 4.83
N PHE A 198 12.93 23.13 4.65
CA PHE A 198 12.07 22.26 3.87
C PHE A 198 12.01 22.81 2.44
N GLU A 199 12.29 21.97 1.43
CA GLU A 199 12.19 22.32 0.01
C GLU A 199 11.65 21.09 -0.74
N PRO A 200 10.40 21.12 -1.25
CA PRO A 200 9.83 20.03 -2.02
C PRO A 200 10.54 19.88 -3.37
N ILE A 201 10.63 18.64 -3.87
CA ILE A 201 11.26 18.35 -5.16
C ILE A 201 10.16 18.11 -6.19
N LEU A 202 10.10 18.94 -7.21
CA LEU A 202 9.21 18.74 -8.36
C LEU A 202 9.98 18.06 -9.49
N SER A 203 9.38 17.05 -10.09
CA SER A 203 9.91 16.43 -11.30
C SER A 203 9.85 17.41 -12.48
N GLN A 204 10.95 17.55 -13.21
CA GLN A 204 11.07 18.36 -14.42
C GLN A 204 11.03 17.51 -15.71
N SER A 205 11.04 16.18 -15.58
CA SER A 205 10.98 15.23 -16.69
C SER A 205 10.47 13.87 -16.24
N LEU A 206 9.95 13.06 -17.17
CA LEU A 206 9.54 11.67 -16.92
C LEU A 206 10.68 10.80 -16.38
N ALA A 207 11.92 11.07 -16.80
CA ALA A 207 13.10 10.35 -16.29
C ALA A 207 13.33 10.64 -14.80
N GLN A 208 13.19 11.91 -14.40
CA GLN A 208 13.27 12.30 -12.99
C GLN A 208 12.09 11.75 -12.19
N THR A 209 10.87 11.77 -12.73
CA THR A 209 9.69 11.13 -12.12
C THR A 209 9.95 9.66 -11.83
N ALA A 210 10.49 8.91 -12.79
CA ALA A 210 10.85 7.51 -12.61
C ALA A 210 11.94 7.31 -11.54
N GLN A 211 12.93 8.20 -11.48
CA GLN A 211 13.97 8.18 -10.45
C GLN A 211 13.39 8.42 -9.04
N LEU A 212 12.46 9.36 -8.89
CA LEU A 212 11.79 9.62 -7.62
C LEU A 212 10.94 8.42 -7.18
N TRP A 213 10.18 7.84 -8.11
CA TRP A 213 9.40 6.63 -7.86
C TRP A 213 10.24 5.43 -7.42
N LYS A 214 11.46 5.31 -7.94
CA LYS A 214 12.40 4.24 -7.60
C LYS A 214 12.63 4.12 -6.08
N VAL A 215 12.60 5.23 -5.34
CA VAL A 215 12.71 5.23 -3.87
C VAL A 215 11.58 4.40 -3.25
N ARG A 216 10.34 4.61 -3.70
CA ARG A 216 9.14 3.94 -3.21
C ARG A 216 8.99 2.51 -3.75
N GLU A 217 9.28 2.29 -5.03
CA GLU A 217 9.10 0.99 -5.68
C GLU A 217 10.11 -0.05 -5.19
N GLU A 218 11.34 0.35 -4.85
CA GLU A 218 12.40 -0.58 -4.45
C GLU A 218 12.49 -0.79 -2.93
N ALA A 219 11.75 -0.02 -2.11
CA ALA A 219 11.72 -0.21 -0.65
C ALA A 219 11.49 -1.67 -0.22
N PRO A 220 10.53 -2.44 -0.80
CA PRO A 220 10.34 -3.85 -0.43
C PRO A 220 11.55 -4.73 -0.69
N VAL A 221 12.28 -4.48 -1.79
CA VAL A 221 13.48 -5.25 -2.19
C VAL A 221 14.67 -4.88 -1.31
N ARG A 222 14.84 -3.59 -1.00
CA ARG A 222 15.91 -3.11 -0.11
C ARG A 222 15.72 -3.58 1.33
N LEU A 223 14.49 -3.64 1.83
CA LEU A 223 14.19 -4.20 3.15
C LEU A 223 14.47 -5.70 3.18
N ALA A 224 14.09 -6.44 2.14
CA ALA A 224 14.34 -7.87 2.02
C ALA A 224 15.84 -8.21 1.91
N SER A 225 16.66 -7.34 1.29
CA SER A 225 18.11 -7.54 1.23
C SER A 225 18.80 -7.23 2.57
N ALA A 226 18.21 -6.34 3.38
CA ALA A 226 18.75 -5.94 4.67
C ALA A 226 18.61 -7.02 5.77
N GLY A 227 17.67 -7.97 5.66
CA GLY A 227 17.46 -9.01 6.67
C GLY A 227 16.24 -9.91 6.42
N ILE A 228 15.93 -10.77 7.39
CA ILE A 228 14.67 -11.55 7.36
C ILE A 228 13.53 -10.57 7.60
N THR A 229 12.61 -10.45 6.65
CA THR A 229 11.54 -9.45 6.68
C THR A 229 10.19 -10.08 6.96
N TYR A 230 9.58 -9.73 8.09
CA TYR A 230 8.20 -10.02 8.42
C TYR A 230 7.31 -8.95 7.78
N LYS A 231 6.41 -9.36 6.89
CA LYS A 231 5.62 -8.46 6.04
C LYS A 231 4.16 -8.48 6.46
N PHE A 232 3.66 -7.31 6.83
CA PHE A 232 2.26 -7.09 7.13
C PHE A 232 1.69 -6.09 6.13
N ASP A 233 0.53 -6.45 5.59
CA ASP A 233 -0.21 -5.66 4.62
C ASP A 233 -1.61 -5.48 5.18
N VAL A 234 -1.87 -4.28 5.71
CA VAL A 234 -3.01 -3.96 6.55
C VAL A 234 -3.55 -2.58 6.19
N SER A 235 -4.81 -2.31 6.50
CA SER A 235 -5.41 -1.00 6.24
C SER A 235 -6.13 -0.43 7.45
N PHE A 236 -6.18 0.91 7.52
CA PHE A 236 -6.76 1.66 8.61
C PHE A 236 -7.46 2.93 8.11
N PRO A 237 -8.38 3.51 8.91
CA PRO A 237 -8.72 4.92 8.79
C PRO A 237 -7.44 5.79 8.75
N LEU A 238 -7.44 6.84 7.93
CA LEU A 238 -6.22 7.61 7.64
C LEU A 238 -5.60 8.22 8.90
N ASP A 239 -6.39 8.65 9.88
CA ASP A 239 -5.92 9.21 11.15
C ASP A 239 -5.18 8.19 12.03
N LYS A 240 -5.32 6.90 11.75
CA LYS A 240 -4.69 5.78 12.47
C LYS A 240 -3.61 5.05 11.66
N PHE A 241 -3.38 5.44 10.40
CA PHE A 241 -2.51 4.75 9.44
C PHE A 241 -1.15 4.39 10.04
N TYR A 242 -0.49 5.32 10.73
CA TYR A 242 0.86 5.12 11.25
C TYR A 242 0.91 4.56 12.68
N GLY A 243 -0.21 4.54 13.40
CA GLY A 243 -0.25 4.10 14.81
C GLY A 243 0.18 2.65 15.01
N ILE A 244 0.01 1.79 14.00
CA ILE A 244 0.51 0.40 14.04
C ILE A 244 2.04 0.34 14.09
N VAL A 245 2.74 1.25 13.39
CA VAL A 245 4.21 1.29 13.37
C VAL A 245 4.72 1.69 14.74
N GLU A 246 4.13 2.72 15.35
CA GLU A 246 4.44 3.17 16.70
C GLU A 246 4.19 2.06 17.74
N HIS A 247 3.05 1.36 17.62
CA HIS A 247 2.72 0.24 18.48
C HIS A 247 3.75 -0.90 18.40
N VAL A 248 4.18 -1.28 17.19
CA VAL A 248 5.14 -2.36 16.98
C VAL A 248 6.54 -1.94 17.43
N ARG A 249 6.93 -0.66 17.24
CA ARG A 249 8.19 -0.12 17.79
C ARG A 249 8.22 -0.19 19.31
N GLU A 250 7.14 0.22 19.97
CA GLU A 250 7.00 0.08 21.42
C GLU A 250 7.11 -1.41 21.82
N LEU A 251 6.40 -2.31 21.13
CA LEU A 251 6.46 -3.75 21.43
C LEU A 251 7.86 -4.36 21.28
N VAL A 252 8.59 -3.98 20.24
CA VAL A 252 9.89 -4.56 19.88
C VAL A 252 11.02 -3.97 20.72
N TYR A 253 11.02 -2.65 20.96
CA TYR A 253 12.14 -1.96 21.61
C TYR A 253 11.97 -1.81 23.13
N LYS A 254 10.75 -1.96 23.67
CA LYS A 254 10.51 -1.82 25.10
C LYS A 254 11.34 -2.78 25.93
N GLY A 255 11.92 -2.25 27.01
CA GLY A 255 12.79 -3.00 27.91
C GLY A 255 14.18 -3.31 27.33
N GLY A 256 14.54 -2.73 26.18
CA GLY A 256 15.85 -2.93 25.54
C GLY A 256 16.04 -4.34 24.98
N LYS A 257 14.94 -5.03 24.64
CA LYS A 257 14.98 -6.40 24.12
C LYS A 257 15.68 -6.47 22.76
N PHE A 258 15.45 -5.46 21.92
CA PHE A 258 16.09 -5.26 20.63
C PHE A 258 16.36 -3.77 20.45
N ASP A 259 17.38 -3.44 19.67
CA ASP A 259 17.61 -2.07 19.20
C ASP A 259 17.25 -1.91 17.70
N PRO A 260 17.10 -0.67 17.21
CA PRO A 260 16.78 -0.41 15.80
C PRO A 260 17.88 -0.82 14.80
N GLU A 261 19.11 -1.05 15.24
CA GLU A 261 20.17 -1.57 14.37
C GLU A 261 20.02 -3.09 14.14
N GLU A 262 19.54 -3.82 15.13
CA GLU A 262 19.28 -5.27 15.06
C GLU A 262 17.94 -5.59 14.39
N VAL A 263 16.87 -4.92 14.81
CA VAL A 263 15.50 -5.15 14.33
C VAL A 263 14.89 -3.82 13.88
N LEU A 264 14.72 -3.66 12.58
CA LEU A 264 14.21 -2.42 11.99
C LEU A 264 12.69 -2.52 11.76
N VAL A 265 11.91 -1.65 12.40
CA VAL A 265 10.45 -1.55 12.21
C VAL A 265 10.11 -0.35 11.33
N VAL A 266 9.51 -0.61 10.16
CA VAL A 266 9.22 0.42 9.16
C VAL A 266 7.77 0.38 8.69
N GLY A 267 7.26 1.54 8.29
CA GLY A 267 5.96 1.71 7.66
C GLY A 267 6.03 2.57 6.40
N TYR A 268 5.47 2.03 5.32
CA TYR A 268 5.29 2.75 4.07
C TYR A 268 4.05 2.24 3.33
N GLY A 269 3.46 2.99 2.43
CA GLY A 269 2.33 2.48 1.65
C GLY A 269 1.49 3.52 0.94
N HIS A 270 0.35 3.02 0.47
CA HIS A 270 -0.67 3.75 -0.25
C HIS A 270 -1.51 4.51 0.77
N PHE A 271 -1.13 5.76 1.04
CA PHE A 271 -1.83 6.55 2.04
C PHE A 271 -3.22 6.96 1.54
N GLY A 272 -3.36 7.20 0.23
CA GLY A 272 -4.63 7.63 -0.38
C GLY A 272 -5.80 6.65 -0.22
N ASP A 273 -5.56 5.39 0.10
CA ASP A 273 -6.59 4.36 0.35
C ASP A 273 -6.47 3.70 1.74
N GLY A 274 -5.57 4.20 2.58
CA GLY A 274 -5.37 3.74 3.96
C GLY A 274 -4.59 2.44 4.10
N ASN A 275 -3.90 1.96 3.06
CA ASN A 275 -3.09 0.74 3.08
C ASN A 275 -1.65 1.02 3.55
N ILE A 276 -1.24 0.43 4.67
CA ILE A 276 0.15 0.47 5.15
C ILE A 276 0.81 -0.92 5.04
N HIS A 277 2.00 -0.93 4.45
CA HIS A 277 2.94 -2.04 4.54
C HIS A 277 3.82 -1.83 5.77
N LEU A 278 3.51 -2.54 6.85
CA LEU A 278 4.38 -2.63 8.02
C LEU A 278 5.38 -3.75 7.77
N ASN A 279 6.68 -3.44 7.83
CA ASN A 279 7.74 -4.43 7.71
C ASN A 279 8.60 -4.40 8.97
N VAL A 280 8.88 -5.57 9.53
CA VAL A 280 9.86 -5.74 10.60
C VAL A 280 11.03 -6.54 10.02
N VAL A 281 12.23 -5.98 10.05
CA VAL A 281 13.43 -6.56 9.44
C VAL A 281 14.39 -7.00 10.53
N ASP A 282 14.50 -8.31 10.74
CA ASP A 282 15.57 -8.90 11.57
C ASP A 282 16.87 -8.93 10.75
N ARG A 283 17.74 -7.95 11.03
CA ARG A 283 19.05 -7.80 10.38
C ARG A 283 20.08 -8.80 10.93
N THR A 284 19.85 -9.34 12.12
CA THR A 284 20.68 -10.38 12.74
C THR A 284 20.46 -11.75 12.11
N ARG A 285 19.27 -11.99 11.55
CA ARG A 285 18.80 -13.26 10.96
C ARG A 285 18.75 -14.41 11.97
N LYS A 286 18.57 -14.11 13.25
CA LYS A 286 18.65 -15.09 14.36
C LYS A 286 17.33 -15.29 15.10
N GLN A 287 16.35 -14.42 14.91
CA GLN A 287 15.15 -14.43 15.75
C GLN A 287 14.14 -15.51 15.34
N GLY A 288 13.97 -15.71 14.02
CA GLY A 288 13.07 -16.72 13.45
C GLY A 288 11.68 -16.72 14.10
N ASP A 289 11.17 -17.92 14.39
CA ASP A 289 9.83 -18.19 14.94
C ASP A 289 9.49 -17.40 16.22
N ALA A 290 10.49 -16.96 16.99
CA ALA A 290 10.26 -16.18 18.21
C ALA A 290 9.68 -14.79 17.92
N LEU A 291 10.06 -14.15 16.80
CA LEU A 291 9.42 -12.91 16.35
C LEU A 291 8.06 -13.18 15.72
N ASP A 292 7.89 -14.26 14.98
CA ASP A 292 6.59 -14.63 14.39
C ASP A 292 5.50 -14.74 15.46
N ALA A 293 5.77 -15.49 16.52
CA ALA A 293 4.82 -15.74 17.61
C ALA A 293 4.37 -14.47 18.33
N VAL A 294 5.19 -13.41 18.31
CA VAL A 294 4.89 -12.12 18.95
C VAL A 294 4.23 -11.16 17.97
N LEU A 295 4.78 -11.03 16.76
CA LEU A 295 4.36 -10.00 15.80
C LEU A 295 2.99 -10.30 15.19
N PHE A 296 2.74 -11.55 14.77
CA PHE A 296 1.51 -11.87 14.02
C PHE A 296 0.23 -11.64 14.85
N PRO A 297 0.11 -12.17 16.08
CA PRO A 297 -1.04 -11.85 16.92
C PRO A 297 -1.16 -10.36 17.22
N ALA A 298 -0.06 -9.71 17.65
CA ALA A 298 -0.09 -8.31 18.05
C ALA A 298 -0.55 -7.37 16.92
N VAL A 299 -0.04 -7.56 15.70
CA VAL A 299 -0.42 -6.73 14.55
C VAL A 299 -1.89 -6.91 14.20
N TYR A 300 -2.38 -8.15 14.15
CA TYR A 300 -3.77 -8.39 13.73
C TYR A 300 -4.81 -8.09 14.82
N GLU A 301 -4.45 -8.25 16.10
CA GLU A 301 -5.27 -7.77 17.22
C GLU A 301 -5.34 -6.24 17.23
N PHE A 302 -4.22 -5.56 16.95
CA PHE A 302 -4.21 -4.11 16.80
C PHE A 302 -5.14 -3.67 15.65
N CYS A 303 -5.12 -4.38 14.51
CA CYS A 303 -6.05 -4.13 13.40
C CYS A 303 -7.51 -4.17 13.87
N ALA A 304 -7.90 -5.24 14.57
CA ALA A 304 -9.26 -5.40 15.09
C ALA A 304 -9.66 -4.29 16.07
N ALA A 305 -8.74 -3.92 16.98
CA ALA A 305 -9.00 -2.90 18.00
C ALA A 305 -9.15 -1.48 17.42
N HIS A 306 -8.54 -1.20 16.27
CA HIS A 306 -8.48 0.14 15.69
C HIS A 306 -9.39 0.35 14.47
N GLY A 307 -10.21 -0.66 14.12
CA GLY A 307 -11.12 -0.60 12.98
C GLY A 307 -10.40 -0.78 11.64
N GLY A 308 -9.28 -1.50 11.63
CA GLY A 308 -8.51 -1.83 10.43
C GLY A 308 -8.83 -3.21 9.85
N SER A 309 -8.16 -3.54 8.75
CA SER A 309 -8.20 -4.86 8.10
C SER A 309 -6.85 -5.56 8.23
N ILE A 310 -6.87 -6.87 8.55
CA ILE A 310 -5.65 -7.71 8.57
C ILE A 310 -5.06 -7.95 7.17
N SER A 311 -5.83 -7.65 6.13
CA SER A 311 -5.39 -7.72 4.74
C SER A 311 -6.01 -6.63 3.92
N ALA A 312 -5.18 -5.80 3.31
CA ALA A 312 -5.62 -4.72 2.46
C ALA A 312 -5.57 -5.12 0.98
N GLU A 313 -4.46 -5.70 0.51
CA GLU A 313 -4.27 -6.09 -0.89
C GLU A 313 -3.84 -7.56 -1.09
N HIS A 314 -3.08 -8.12 -0.15
CA HIS A 314 -2.40 -9.42 -0.37
C HIS A 314 -3.27 -10.67 -0.19
N GLY A 315 -4.54 -10.51 0.21
CA GLY A 315 -5.42 -11.62 0.54
C GLY A 315 -5.11 -12.32 1.87
N VAL A 316 -5.89 -13.36 2.16
CA VAL A 316 -5.84 -14.13 3.40
C VAL A 316 -4.86 -15.30 3.28
N GLY A 317 -4.94 -16.07 2.19
CA GLY A 317 -4.12 -17.24 1.95
C GLY A 317 -4.08 -18.23 3.12
N VAL A 318 -2.92 -18.84 3.35
CA VAL A 318 -2.67 -19.70 4.52
C VAL A 318 -2.40 -18.85 5.77
N GLN A 319 -1.55 -17.83 5.62
CA GLN A 319 -0.93 -17.09 6.71
C GLN A 319 -1.96 -16.37 7.60
N LYS A 320 -2.98 -15.74 6.99
CA LYS A 320 -3.94 -14.91 7.73
C LYS A 320 -5.24 -15.66 8.06
N LYS A 321 -5.39 -16.92 7.63
CA LYS A 321 -6.61 -17.72 7.83
C LYS A 321 -7.01 -17.78 9.30
N ALA A 322 -6.05 -18.06 10.18
CA ALA A 322 -6.27 -18.15 11.63
C ALA A 322 -6.79 -16.84 12.25
N TYR A 323 -6.54 -15.71 11.59
CA TYR A 323 -6.89 -14.37 12.06
C TYR A 323 -8.12 -13.80 11.37
N LEU A 324 -8.76 -14.51 10.44
CA LEU A 324 -9.92 -13.99 9.69
C LEU A 324 -11.06 -13.52 10.61
N GLY A 325 -11.24 -14.19 11.75
CA GLY A 325 -12.21 -13.81 12.79
C GLY A 325 -11.98 -12.44 13.42
N LEU A 326 -10.76 -11.89 13.32
CA LEU A 326 -10.43 -10.54 13.78
C LEU A 326 -10.93 -9.45 12.82
N SER A 327 -11.11 -9.79 11.53
CA SER A 327 -11.57 -8.84 10.51
C SER A 327 -13.00 -9.07 10.02
N ARG A 328 -13.61 -10.23 10.31
CA ARG A 328 -14.94 -10.59 9.84
C ARG A 328 -15.79 -11.17 10.96
N LYS A 329 -17.04 -10.71 11.03
CA LYS A 329 -18.01 -11.22 12.00
C LYS A 329 -18.36 -12.69 11.71
N PRO A 330 -18.72 -13.50 12.73
CA PRO A 330 -19.04 -14.92 12.55
C PRO A 330 -20.09 -15.22 11.47
N GLY A 331 -21.14 -14.41 11.38
CA GLY A 331 -22.18 -14.58 10.35
C GLY A 331 -21.67 -14.37 8.91
N VAL A 332 -20.71 -13.46 8.71
CA VAL A 332 -20.07 -13.24 7.41
C VAL A 332 -19.21 -14.45 7.03
N ILE A 333 -18.42 -14.95 7.97
CA ILE A 333 -17.60 -16.16 7.76
C ILE A 333 -18.49 -17.37 7.47
N ALA A 334 -19.62 -17.52 8.16
CA ALA A 334 -20.57 -18.60 7.91
C ALA A 334 -21.15 -18.55 6.49
N LEU A 335 -21.46 -17.36 5.97
CA LEU A 335 -21.90 -17.18 4.59
C LEU A 335 -20.78 -17.54 3.60
N MET A 336 -19.55 -17.09 3.84
CA MET A 336 -18.39 -17.45 3.01
C MET A 336 -18.21 -18.98 2.94
N ARG A 337 -18.32 -19.69 4.07
CA ARG A 337 -18.28 -21.16 4.13
C ARG A 337 -19.43 -21.81 3.35
N SER A 338 -20.63 -21.24 3.41
CA SER A 338 -21.77 -21.74 2.63
C SER A 338 -21.55 -21.57 1.12
N LEU A 339 -21.04 -20.42 0.68
CA LEU A 339 -20.66 -20.21 -0.72
C LEU A 339 -19.58 -21.19 -1.17
N LYS A 340 -18.52 -21.38 -0.36
CA LYS A 340 -17.47 -22.38 -0.64
C LYS A 340 -18.04 -23.79 -0.81
N ARG A 341 -18.94 -24.22 0.07
CA ARG A 341 -19.59 -25.55 -0.03
C ARG A 341 -20.46 -25.70 -1.26
N ILE A 342 -21.15 -24.64 -1.69
CA ILE A 342 -21.97 -24.65 -2.91
C ILE A 342 -21.08 -24.76 -4.15
N MET A 343 -20.00 -23.97 -4.21
CA MET A 343 -19.12 -23.89 -5.39
C MET A 343 -18.12 -25.04 -5.48
N ASP A 344 -17.71 -25.60 -4.34
CA ASP A 344 -16.73 -26.67 -4.24
C ASP A 344 -17.06 -27.64 -3.09
N PRO A 345 -18.09 -28.50 -3.26
CA PRO A 345 -18.52 -29.45 -2.25
C PRO A 345 -17.47 -30.50 -1.89
N ASN A 346 -16.51 -30.78 -2.78
CA ASN A 346 -15.44 -31.75 -2.56
C ASN A 346 -14.17 -31.12 -1.96
N GLY A 347 -14.13 -29.79 -1.81
CA GLY A 347 -12.99 -29.07 -1.23
C GLY A 347 -11.70 -29.19 -2.05
N ILE A 348 -11.78 -29.39 -3.37
CA ILE A 348 -10.61 -29.62 -4.23
C ILE A 348 -9.94 -28.32 -4.70
N LEU A 349 -10.68 -27.20 -4.69
CA LEU A 349 -10.18 -25.91 -5.12
C LEU A 349 -9.43 -25.21 -3.98
N ASN A 350 -8.11 -25.18 -4.11
CA ASN A 350 -7.18 -24.44 -3.26
C ASN A 350 -7.37 -24.68 -1.76
N PRO A 351 -7.31 -25.95 -1.29
CA PRO A 351 -7.61 -26.30 0.10
C PRO A 351 -6.65 -25.64 1.10
N TYR A 352 -7.09 -25.60 2.37
CA TYR A 352 -6.36 -25.09 3.52
C TYR A 352 -6.16 -23.56 3.59
N LYS A 353 -6.65 -22.81 2.59
CA LYS A 353 -6.47 -21.36 2.44
C LYS A 353 -7.79 -20.61 2.58
N VAL A 354 -7.71 -19.34 2.99
CA VAL A 354 -8.82 -18.38 3.20
C VAL A 354 -9.81 -18.80 4.28
N LEU A 355 -10.42 -19.97 4.14
CA LEU A 355 -11.38 -20.58 5.06
C LEU A 355 -10.90 -21.99 5.43
N GLU A 356 -11.46 -22.52 6.51
CA GLU A 356 -11.33 -23.94 6.86
C GLU A 356 -12.13 -24.84 5.95
#